data_AF-A0A1V5BRM4-F1
#
_entry.id   AF-A0A1V5BRM4-F1
#
_cell.length_a   1.000
_cell.length_b   1.000
_cell.length_c   1.000
_cell.angle_alpha   90.00
_cell.angle_beta   90.00
_cell.angle_gamma   90.00
#
_symmetry.space_group_name_H-M   'P 1'
#
loop_
_entity.id
_entity.type
_entity.pdbx_description
1 polymer ?
#
loop_
_entity_poly.entity_id
_entity_poly.type
_entity_poly.pdbx_seq_one_letter_code
_entity_poly.pdbx_strand_id
1 'polypeptide(L)'
;MGFDRSCKVQIHVGGVYGDKIGSMRRFVKRFRALDPSISRRIVIENDERLFGLEDCLSVHEEVGVPVVLDTLHYALFNNGDPLISAVRRAAATWMKDDGLPIVDFSLQEEQGRKGRHALTIVPSEFRTFLLQTTSIDFDIMLEIKDKERSAIEAIRIARKDPRFMKPVTRCGKVTER
;
A
#
# COMPACT_ATOMS: atom_id res chain seq x y z
N MET A 1 22.05 6.99 -0.96
CA MET A 1 21.06 7.16 0.13
C MET A 1 21.10 6.07 1.19
N GLY A 2 21.73 4.89 0.95
CA GLY A 2 22.09 3.95 2.03
C GLY A 2 20.93 3.33 2.82
N PHE A 3 19.72 3.37 2.29
CA PHE A 3 18.52 2.85 2.95
C PHE A 3 18.55 1.33 3.11
N ASP A 4 17.96 0.81 4.17
CA ASP A 4 17.78 -0.62 4.39
C ASP A 4 16.63 -1.20 3.54
N ARG A 5 16.24 -2.45 3.77
CA ARG A 5 15.21 -3.18 3.00
C ARG A 5 13.78 -2.69 3.24
N SER A 6 13.51 -1.95 4.31
CA SER A 6 12.17 -1.42 4.61
C SER A 6 11.70 -0.40 3.57
N CYS A 7 12.62 0.29 2.89
CA CYS A 7 12.25 1.20 1.80
C CYS A 7 11.86 0.41 0.55
N LYS A 8 10.60 0.55 0.14
CA LYS A 8 9.99 -0.20 -0.96
C LYS A 8 9.89 0.60 -2.26
N VAL A 9 9.76 -0.16 -3.35
CA VAL A 9 9.44 0.33 -4.69
C VAL A 9 8.16 -0.38 -5.11
N GLN A 10 7.07 0.37 -5.13
CA GLN A 10 5.74 -0.14 -5.44
C GLN A 10 5.47 -0.09 -6.94
N ILE A 11 4.85 -1.16 -7.45
CA ILE A 11 4.42 -1.28 -8.84
C ILE A 11 3.09 -2.04 -8.91
N HIS A 12 2.30 -1.83 -9.96
CA HIS A 12 1.22 -2.77 -10.30
C HIS A 12 1.77 -4.00 -11.02
N VAL A 13 0.95 -5.07 -11.10
CA VAL A 13 1.27 -6.29 -11.84
C VAL A 13 1.46 -6.03 -13.35
N GLY A 14 0.76 -5.05 -13.90
CA GLY A 14 0.90 -4.59 -15.29
C GLY A 14 -0.36 -4.79 -16.12
N GLY A 15 -0.21 -5.20 -17.38
CA GLY A 15 -1.33 -5.36 -18.32
C GLY A 15 -1.81 -6.81 -18.48
N VAL A 16 -3.08 -7.01 -18.82
CA VAL A 16 -3.66 -8.35 -19.10
C VAL A 16 -3.22 -8.91 -20.47
N TYR A 17 -3.02 -8.06 -21.48
CA TYR A 17 -2.62 -8.46 -22.84
C TYR A 17 -3.44 -9.64 -23.42
N GLY A 18 -4.74 -9.68 -23.13
CA GLY A 18 -5.67 -10.74 -23.57
C GLY A 18 -5.63 -12.05 -22.77
N ASP A 19 -4.66 -12.24 -21.87
CA ASP A 19 -4.51 -13.45 -21.06
C ASP A 19 -4.00 -13.10 -19.65
N LYS A 20 -4.92 -13.00 -18.69
CA LYS A 20 -4.64 -12.60 -17.32
C LYS A 20 -3.71 -13.57 -16.61
N ILE A 21 -3.99 -14.88 -16.71
CA ILE A 21 -3.19 -15.94 -16.09
C ILE A 21 -1.79 -15.95 -16.73
N GLY A 22 -1.70 -15.84 -18.06
CA GLY A 22 -0.43 -15.71 -18.75
C GLY A 22 0.37 -14.47 -18.34
N SER A 23 -0.30 -13.34 -18.12
CA SER A 23 0.34 -12.11 -17.60
C SER A 23 0.94 -12.30 -16.21
N MET A 24 0.20 -12.90 -15.28
CA MET A 24 0.71 -13.20 -13.93
C MET A 24 1.91 -14.15 -13.99
N ARG A 25 1.84 -15.21 -14.81
CA ARG A 25 2.98 -16.12 -15.04
C ARG A 25 4.20 -15.40 -15.61
N ARG A 26 4.00 -14.44 -16.53
CA ARG A 26 5.08 -13.61 -17.06
C ARG A 26 5.68 -12.73 -15.98
N PHE A 27 4.86 -12.08 -15.15
CA PHE A 27 5.32 -11.29 -14.01
C PHE A 27 6.20 -12.15 -13.09
N VAL A 28 5.68 -13.29 -12.63
CA VAL A 28 6.40 -14.26 -11.76
C VAL A 28 7.75 -14.66 -12.38
N LYS A 29 7.76 -15.04 -13.66
CA LYS A 29 8.99 -15.43 -14.37
C LYS A 29 10.02 -14.28 -14.39
N ARG A 30 9.58 -13.05 -14.60
CA ARG A 30 10.47 -11.88 -14.63
C ARG A 30 10.95 -11.49 -13.25
N PHE A 31 10.07 -11.54 -12.25
CA PHE A 31 10.42 -11.26 -10.85
C PHE A 31 11.51 -12.20 -10.33
N ARG A 32 11.40 -13.51 -10.61
CA ARG A 32 12.42 -14.52 -10.25
C ARG A 32 13.78 -14.27 -10.91
N ALA A 33 13.83 -13.54 -12.02
CA ALA A 33 15.05 -13.21 -12.75
C ALA A 33 15.64 -11.85 -12.35
N LEU A 34 14.99 -11.09 -11.47
CA LEU A 34 15.53 -9.83 -10.96
C LEU A 34 16.74 -10.08 -10.07
N ASP A 35 17.68 -9.14 -10.09
CA ASP A 35 18.76 -9.10 -9.12
C ASP A 35 18.18 -9.04 -7.69
N PRO A 36 18.71 -9.80 -6.72
CA PRO A 36 18.22 -9.80 -5.34
C PRO A 36 18.18 -8.41 -4.69
N SER A 37 19.01 -7.47 -5.17
CA SER A 37 19.01 -6.09 -4.70
C SER A 37 17.82 -5.27 -5.13
N ILE A 38 17.21 -5.65 -6.25
CA ILE A 38 15.98 -5.07 -6.79
C ILE A 38 14.79 -5.78 -6.16
N SER A 39 14.72 -7.11 -6.29
CA SER A 39 13.53 -7.89 -5.88
C SER A 39 13.19 -7.72 -4.40
N ARG A 40 14.19 -7.61 -3.51
CA ARG A 40 13.96 -7.36 -2.06
C ARG A 40 13.24 -6.04 -1.74
N ARG A 41 13.20 -5.10 -2.69
CA ARG A 41 12.55 -3.79 -2.53
C ARG A 41 11.21 -3.70 -3.24
N ILE A 42 10.94 -4.57 -4.21
CA ILE A 42 9.70 -4.51 -4.98
C ILE A 42 8.54 -4.98 -4.10
N VAL A 43 7.44 -4.24 -4.16
CA VAL A 43 6.12 -4.63 -3.66
C VAL A 43 5.11 -4.44 -4.78
N ILE A 44 4.04 -5.24 -4.76
CA ILE A 44 2.96 -5.11 -5.74
C ILE A 44 1.70 -4.55 -5.11
N GLU A 45 0.96 -3.78 -5.88
CA GLU A 45 -0.29 -3.14 -5.44
C GLU A 45 -1.46 -3.64 -6.28
N ASN A 46 -2.62 -3.85 -5.65
CA ASN A 46 -3.86 -4.13 -6.36
C ASN A 46 -4.35 -2.89 -7.13
N ASP A 47 -4.90 -3.10 -8.32
CA ASP A 47 -5.48 -2.04 -9.15
C ASP A 47 -7.01 -2.14 -9.19
N GLU A 48 -7.65 -1.13 -9.80
CA GLU A 48 -9.10 -0.98 -9.82
C GLU A 48 -9.82 -1.74 -10.94
N ARG A 49 -9.12 -2.50 -11.80
CA ARG A 49 -9.70 -3.07 -13.04
C ARG A 49 -9.16 -4.42 -13.51
N LEU A 50 -7.86 -4.63 -13.47
CA LEU A 50 -7.13 -5.72 -14.12
C LEU A 50 -6.69 -6.78 -13.10
N PHE A 51 -6.00 -6.36 -12.04
CA PHE A 51 -5.43 -7.24 -11.01
C PHE A 51 -5.86 -6.76 -9.62
N GLY A 52 -6.89 -7.40 -9.08
CA GLY A 52 -7.38 -7.14 -7.73
C GLY A 52 -6.53 -7.84 -6.67
N LEU A 53 -6.94 -7.72 -5.41
CA LEU A 53 -6.18 -8.28 -4.28
C LEU A 53 -5.89 -9.79 -4.42
N GLU A 54 -6.85 -10.60 -4.88
CA GLU A 54 -6.65 -12.05 -5.06
C GLU A 54 -5.55 -12.38 -6.07
N ASP A 55 -5.42 -11.57 -7.13
CA ASP A 55 -4.41 -11.77 -8.14
C ASP A 55 -3.02 -11.45 -7.55
N CYS A 56 -2.93 -10.34 -6.81
CA CYS A 56 -1.70 -9.98 -6.10
C CYS A 56 -1.31 -11.04 -5.07
N LEU A 57 -2.26 -11.59 -4.31
CA LEU A 57 -2.00 -12.67 -3.36
C LEU A 57 -1.56 -13.97 -4.06
N SER A 58 -2.16 -14.30 -5.21
CA SER A 58 -1.71 -15.44 -6.02
C SER A 58 -0.27 -15.26 -6.54
N VAL A 59 0.11 -14.02 -6.91
CA VAL A 59 1.50 -13.71 -7.28
C VAL A 59 2.42 -13.81 -6.06
N HIS A 60 1.97 -13.33 -4.89
CA HIS A 60 2.71 -13.45 -3.64
C HIS A 60 3.00 -14.92 -3.30
N GLU A 61 2.02 -15.82 -3.41
CA GLU A 61 2.22 -17.26 -3.14
C GLU A 61 3.34 -17.88 -4.00
N GLU A 62 3.52 -17.38 -5.23
CA GLU A 62 4.52 -17.90 -6.16
C GLU A 62 5.95 -17.36 -5.94
N VAL A 63 6.10 -16.11 -5.49
CA VAL A 63 7.42 -15.44 -5.43
C VAL A 63 7.73 -14.70 -4.13
N GLY A 64 6.81 -14.70 -3.17
CA GLY A 64 6.97 -14.06 -1.86
C GLY A 64 7.04 -12.52 -1.93
N VAL A 65 6.54 -11.90 -2.99
CA VAL A 65 6.53 -10.43 -3.13
C VAL A 65 5.48 -9.81 -2.18
N PRO A 66 5.81 -8.83 -1.34
CA PRO A 66 4.82 -8.20 -0.46
C PRO A 66 3.76 -7.45 -1.26
N VAL A 67 2.55 -7.38 -0.71
CA VAL A 67 1.38 -6.75 -1.32
C VAL A 67 1.01 -5.49 -0.55
N VAL A 68 1.01 -4.35 -1.23
CA VAL A 68 0.39 -3.10 -0.78
C VAL A 68 -1.10 -3.18 -1.11
N LEU A 69 -1.94 -2.82 -0.15
CA LEU A 69 -3.36 -2.66 -0.40
C LEU A 69 -3.66 -1.19 -0.68
N ASP A 70 -4.19 -0.87 -1.86
CA ASP A 70 -4.87 0.40 -2.09
C ASP A 70 -6.36 0.26 -1.79
N THR A 71 -6.87 1.11 -0.89
CA THR A 71 -8.24 1.03 -0.38
C THR A 71 -9.29 1.44 -1.40
N LEU A 72 -8.98 2.38 -2.31
CA LEU A 72 -9.90 2.83 -3.35
C LEU A 72 -9.99 1.79 -4.48
N HIS A 73 -8.86 1.27 -4.93
CA HIS A 73 -8.77 0.18 -5.88
C HIS A 73 -9.52 -1.04 -5.36
N TYR A 74 -9.31 -1.39 -4.08
CA TYR A 74 -10.04 -2.48 -3.45
C TYR A 74 -11.55 -2.21 -3.41
N ALA A 75 -11.99 -1.00 -3.03
CA ALA A 75 -13.42 -0.66 -3.03
C ALA A 75 -14.08 -0.79 -4.42
N LEU A 76 -13.32 -0.58 -5.50
CA LEU A 76 -13.79 -0.67 -6.88
C LEU A 76 -13.69 -2.10 -7.46
N PHE A 77 -12.71 -2.88 -7.02
CA PHE A 77 -12.45 -4.23 -7.51
C PHE A 77 -12.08 -5.19 -6.37
N ASN A 78 -13.12 -5.74 -5.71
CA ASN A 78 -13.01 -6.76 -4.67
C ASN A 78 -14.03 -7.89 -4.88
N ASN A 79 -13.93 -8.91 -4.03
CA ASN A 79 -14.82 -10.09 -4.02
C ASN A 79 -15.86 -10.07 -2.88
N GLY A 80 -16.16 -8.89 -2.31
CA GLY A 80 -17.14 -8.70 -1.24
C GLY A 80 -16.59 -8.82 0.19
N ASP A 81 -15.31 -9.15 0.35
CA ASP A 81 -14.67 -9.25 1.66
C ASP A 81 -14.60 -7.87 2.36
N PRO A 82 -14.85 -7.79 3.68
CA PRO A 82 -14.68 -6.56 4.44
C PRO A 82 -13.25 -6.01 4.34
N LEU A 83 -13.11 -4.67 4.33
CA LEU A 83 -11.81 -4.00 4.19
C LEU A 83 -10.78 -4.49 5.21
N ILE A 84 -11.18 -4.72 6.47
CA ILE A 84 -10.27 -5.26 7.51
C ILE A 84 -9.70 -6.63 7.15
N SER A 85 -10.47 -7.49 6.48
CA SER A 85 -9.98 -8.78 5.98
C SER A 85 -8.91 -8.56 4.91
N ALA A 86 -9.17 -7.66 3.97
CA ALA A 86 -8.23 -7.30 2.91
C ALA A 86 -6.92 -6.74 3.46
N VAL A 87 -6.98 -5.78 4.40
CA VAL A 87 -5.79 -5.21 5.06
C VAL A 87 -5.02 -6.32 5.77
N ARG A 88 -5.70 -7.22 6.49
CA ARG A 88 -5.05 -8.34 7.19
C ARG A 88 -4.33 -9.28 6.24
N ARG A 89 -4.97 -9.63 5.12
CA ARG A 89 -4.41 -10.56 4.12
C ARG A 89 -3.22 -9.94 3.41
N ALA A 90 -3.31 -8.67 3.02
CA ALA A 90 -2.18 -7.94 2.45
C ALA A 90 -1.03 -7.80 3.47
N ALA A 91 -1.30 -7.39 4.71
CA ALA A 91 -0.31 -7.26 5.77
C ALA A 91 0.43 -8.57 6.07
N ALA A 92 -0.25 -9.72 5.98
CA ALA A 92 0.35 -11.03 6.20
C ALA A 92 1.42 -11.40 5.16
N THR A 93 1.49 -10.70 4.03
CA THR A 93 2.51 -10.91 2.98
C THR A 93 3.86 -10.25 3.31
N TRP A 94 3.91 -9.40 4.33
CA TRP A 94 5.12 -8.64 4.71
C TRP A 94 5.92 -9.39 5.77
N MET A 95 7.24 -9.49 5.57
CA MET A 95 8.14 -10.06 6.57
C MET A 95 8.72 -8.97 7.47
N LYS A 96 9.27 -9.36 8.62
CA LYS A 96 9.91 -8.45 9.57
C LYS A 96 10.96 -7.52 8.93
N ASP A 97 11.75 -8.04 8.00
CA ASP A 97 12.80 -7.26 7.31
C ASP A 97 12.25 -6.29 6.25
N ASP A 98 10.96 -6.43 5.89
CA ASP A 98 10.27 -5.52 4.99
C ASP A 98 9.71 -4.29 5.72
N GLY A 99 9.73 -4.29 7.06
CA GLY A 99 9.17 -3.22 7.89
C GLY A 99 7.68 -3.43 8.18
N LEU A 100 6.99 -2.35 8.57
CA LEU A 100 5.54 -2.38 8.66
C LEU A 100 4.94 -2.47 7.25
N PRO A 101 3.79 -3.14 7.08
CA PRO A 101 3.04 -3.07 5.84
C PRO A 101 2.74 -1.62 5.46
N ILE A 102 2.71 -1.34 4.16
CA ILE A 102 2.22 -0.07 3.63
C ILE A 102 0.79 -0.29 3.13
N VAL A 103 -0.10 0.64 3.46
CA VAL A 103 -1.46 0.73 2.92
C VAL A 103 -1.63 2.08 2.25
N ASP A 104 -2.13 2.05 1.02
CA ASP A 104 -2.43 3.26 0.28
C ASP A 104 -3.88 3.64 0.55
N PHE A 105 -4.04 4.80 1.19
CA PHE A 105 -5.34 5.35 1.50
C PHE A 105 -5.69 6.43 0.48
N SER A 106 -6.78 6.18 -0.24
CA SER A 106 -7.36 7.09 -1.21
C SER A 106 -8.89 7.06 -1.14
N LEU A 107 -9.51 8.08 -1.73
CA LEU A 107 -10.95 8.26 -1.80
C LEU A 107 -11.36 8.63 -3.22
N GLN A 108 -12.57 8.25 -3.61
CA GLN A 108 -13.14 8.64 -4.89
C GLN A 108 -13.41 10.15 -4.93
N GLU A 109 -12.98 10.83 -5.99
CA GLU A 109 -13.35 12.21 -6.27
C GLU A 109 -14.85 12.29 -6.57
N GLU A 110 -15.55 13.18 -5.87
CA GLU A 110 -16.97 13.44 -6.09
C GLU A 110 -17.20 13.88 -7.54
N GLN A 111 -18.16 13.24 -8.23
CA GLN A 111 -18.47 13.45 -9.66
C GLN A 111 -17.31 13.18 -10.64
N GLY A 112 -16.16 12.69 -10.16
CA GLY A 112 -15.05 12.27 -11.00
C GLY A 112 -15.28 10.92 -11.67
N ARG A 113 -14.44 10.57 -12.65
CA ARG A 113 -14.39 9.20 -13.20
C ARG A 113 -14.07 8.20 -12.07
N LYS A 114 -14.61 6.99 -12.16
CA LYS A 114 -14.27 5.89 -11.21
C LYS A 114 -12.75 5.70 -11.13
N GLY A 115 -12.22 5.58 -9.93
CA GLY A 115 -10.80 5.44 -9.63
C GLY A 115 -10.03 6.76 -9.60
N ARG A 116 -10.69 7.91 -9.79
CA ARG A 116 -10.01 9.22 -9.67
C ARG A 116 -9.90 9.62 -8.21
N HIS A 117 -8.69 9.90 -7.75
CA HIS A 117 -8.44 10.27 -6.36
C HIS A 117 -9.03 11.63 -6.02
N ALA A 118 -9.58 11.73 -4.81
CA ALA A 118 -10.15 12.93 -4.25
C ALA A 118 -9.13 14.08 -4.19
N LEU A 119 -9.65 15.30 -4.20
CA LEU A 119 -8.81 16.50 -4.06
C LEU A 119 -8.21 16.62 -2.67
N THR A 120 -8.99 16.28 -1.64
CA THR A 120 -8.66 16.42 -0.22
C THR A 120 -9.17 15.20 0.55
N ILE A 121 -8.51 14.88 1.66
CA ILE A 121 -8.98 13.88 2.61
C ILE A 121 -10.34 14.26 3.18
N VAL A 122 -11.21 13.27 3.36
CA VAL A 122 -12.48 13.41 4.06
C VAL A 122 -12.30 12.91 5.50
N PRO A 123 -12.35 13.79 6.53
CA PRO A 123 -12.00 13.40 7.90
C PRO A 123 -12.83 12.29 8.51
N SER A 124 -14.11 12.17 8.14
CA SER A 124 -14.99 11.08 8.61
C SER A 124 -14.56 9.73 8.03
N GLU A 125 -14.31 9.67 6.73
CA GLU A 125 -13.85 8.45 6.04
C GLU A 125 -12.51 7.97 6.59
N PHE A 126 -11.56 8.88 6.78
CA PHE A 126 -10.26 8.53 7.36
C PHE A 126 -10.38 8.03 8.80
N ARG A 127 -11.25 8.62 9.62
CA ARG A 127 -11.55 8.11 10.97
C ARG A 127 -12.15 6.71 10.93
N THR A 128 -13.11 6.47 10.04
CA THR A 128 -13.72 5.15 9.86
C THR A 128 -12.67 4.11 9.47
N PHE A 129 -11.79 4.44 8.52
CA PHE A 129 -10.70 3.59 8.10
C PHE A 129 -9.77 3.20 9.26
N LEU A 130 -9.32 4.17 10.07
CA LEU A 130 -8.48 3.91 11.24
C LEU A 130 -9.19 3.00 12.25
N LEU A 131 -10.47 3.24 12.54
CA LEU A 131 -11.26 2.42 13.47
C LEU A 131 -11.44 0.98 12.99
N GLN A 132 -11.73 0.79 11.70
CA GLN A 132 -11.91 -0.54 11.10
C GLN A 132 -10.62 -1.37 11.10
N THR A 133 -9.47 -0.71 11.13
CA THR A 133 -8.15 -1.33 10.97
C THR A 133 -7.31 -1.38 12.24
N THR A 134 -7.87 -0.99 13.39
CA THR A 134 -7.18 -0.83 14.69
C THR A 134 -6.38 -2.05 15.16
N SER A 135 -6.70 -3.25 14.66
CA SER A 135 -6.01 -4.50 15.02
C SER A 135 -4.70 -4.79 14.27
N ILE A 136 -4.26 -3.89 13.37
CA ILE A 136 -3.10 -4.11 12.49
C ILE A 136 -2.22 -2.86 12.51
N ASP A 137 -0.91 -3.03 12.68
CA ASP A 137 0.06 -1.94 12.53
C ASP A 137 0.52 -1.84 11.08
N PHE A 138 0.52 -0.62 10.52
CA PHE A 138 0.95 -0.32 9.14
C PHE A 138 1.31 1.15 9.00
N ASP A 139 2.11 1.46 7.98
CA ASP A 139 2.33 2.81 7.49
C ASP A 139 1.28 3.17 6.44
N ILE A 140 0.85 4.44 6.40
CA ILE A 140 -0.18 4.92 5.46
C ILE A 140 0.47 5.86 4.44
N MET A 141 0.34 5.53 3.16
CA MET A 141 0.53 6.49 2.07
C MET A 141 -0.81 7.17 1.78
N LEU A 142 -0.83 8.50 1.71
CA LEU A 142 -2.03 9.24 1.31
C LEU A 142 -1.94 9.59 -0.17
N GLU A 143 -2.71 8.89 -1.00
CA GLU A 143 -2.74 9.14 -2.44
C GLU A 143 -3.78 10.19 -2.82
N ILE A 144 -3.61 11.40 -2.29
CA ILE A 144 -4.58 12.51 -2.41
C ILE A 144 -3.90 13.71 -3.09
N LYS A 145 -4.63 14.44 -3.93
CA LYS A 145 -4.05 15.47 -4.81
C LYS A 145 -3.43 16.66 -4.07
N ASP A 146 -3.99 17.07 -2.94
CA ASP A 146 -3.47 18.20 -2.14
C ASP A 146 -2.35 17.82 -1.15
N LYS A 147 -1.84 16.58 -1.24
CA LYS A 147 -0.58 16.12 -0.65
C LYS A 147 -0.44 16.48 0.84
N GLU A 148 0.46 17.41 1.17
CA GLU A 148 0.81 17.76 2.54
C GLU A 148 -0.35 18.37 3.32
N ARG A 149 -1.32 18.99 2.63
CA ARG A 149 -2.52 19.54 3.27
C ARG A 149 -3.36 18.42 3.87
N SER A 150 -3.61 17.36 3.10
CA SER A 150 -4.26 16.15 3.61
C SER A 150 -3.41 15.43 4.65
N ALA A 151 -2.08 15.41 4.50
CA ALA A 151 -1.19 14.80 5.49
C ALA A 151 -1.25 15.49 6.87
N ILE A 152 -1.29 16.82 6.91
CA ILE A 152 -1.43 17.58 8.17
C ILE A 152 -2.77 17.26 8.85
N GLU A 153 -3.85 17.17 8.07
CA GLU A 153 -5.16 16.82 8.62
C GLU A 153 -5.22 15.36 9.08
N ALA A 154 -4.66 14.43 8.31
CA ALA A 154 -4.51 13.03 8.69
C ALA A 154 -3.74 12.88 10.00
N ILE A 155 -2.64 13.63 10.20
CA ILE A 155 -1.89 13.66 11.47
C ILE A 155 -2.78 14.15 12.62
N ARG A 156 -3.58 15.20 12.43
CA ARG A 156 -4.49 15.71 13.48
C ARG A 156 -5.50 14.65 13.91
N ILE A 157 -6.00 13.86 12.96
CA ILE A 157 -6.94 12.77 13.20
C ILE A 157 -6.23 11.59 13.87
N ALA A 158 -5.12 11.13 13.29
CA ALA A 158 -4.37 9.94 13.70
C ALA A 158 -3.74 10.10 15.09
N ARG A 159 -3.47 11.32 15.57
CA ARG A 159 -3.00 11.55 16.96
C ARG A 159 -3.86 10.93 18.06
N LYS A 160 -5.12 10.60 17.76
CA LYS A 160 -6.05 9.92 18.68
C LYS A 160 -6.00 8.40 18.56
N ASP A 161 -5.35 7.87 17.54
CA ASP A 161 -5.15 6.44 17.32
C ASP A 161 -3.96 5.97 18.17
N PRO A 162 -4.10 4.87 18.94
CA PRO A 162 -3.03 4.37 19.81
C PRO A 162 -1.78 3.92 19.03
N ARG A 163 -1.89 3.62 17.73
CA ARG A 163 -0.78 3.21 16.87
C ARG A 163 0.02 4.39 16.33
N PHE A 164 -0.45 5.63 16.50
CA PHE A 164 0.21 6.78 15.90
C PHE A 164 1.59 7.05 16.50
N MET A 165 2.61 6.90 15.66
CA MET A 165 4.00 7.19 16.00
C MET A 165 4.35 8.62 15.58
N LYS A 166 4.87 9.42 16.52
CA LYS A 166 5.43 10.74 16.17
C LYS A 166 6.69 10.54 15.34
N PRO A 167 6.95 11.38 14.32
CA PRO A 167 8.22 11.35 13.60
C PRO A 167 9.37 11.48 14.59
N VAL A 168 10.25 10.47 14.65
CA VAL A 168 11.46 10.57 15.45
C VAL A 168 12.36 11.58 14.76
N THR A 169 12.55 12.75 15.38
CA THR A 169 13.52 13.74 14.89
C THR A 169 14.91 13.12 15.07
N ARG A 170 15.47 12.50 14.03
CA ARG A 170 16.91 12.22 13.98
C ARG A 170 17.64 13.55 13.82
N CYS A 171 17.75 14.29 14.91
CA CYS A 171 18.73 15.37 15.03
C CYS A 171 20.10 14.68 15.12
N GLY A 172 20.67 14.38 13.96
CA GLY A 172 22.03 13.87 13.87
C GLY A 172 22.97 14.96 14.35
N LYS A 173 23.49 14.81 15.57
CA LYS A 173 24.76 15.43 15.93
C LYS A 173 25.80 14.80 15.01
N VAL A 174 26.20 15.53 13.98
CA VAL A 174 27.48 15.31 13.30
C VAL A 174 28.53 15.48 14.40
N THR A 175 29.02 14.37 14.92
CA THR A 175 30.23 14.38 15.74
C THR A 175 31.37 14.27 14.77
N GLU A 176 32.03 15.40 14.53
CA GLU A 176 33.37 15.43 13.94
C GLU A 176 34.29 14.62 14.85
N ARG A 177 34.87 13.56 14.30
CA ARG A 177 36.18 13.02 14.66
C ARG A 177 36.84 12.43 13.43
#